data_AF-A0A1I3AWR7-F1
#
_entry.id   AF-A0A1I3AWR7-F1
#
_cell.length_a   1.000
_cell.length_b   1.000
_cell.length_c   1.000
_cell.angle_alpha   90.00
_cell.angle_beta   90.00
_cell.angle_gamma   90.00
#
_symmetry.space_group_name_H-M   'P 1'
#
loop_
_entity.id
_entity.type
_entity.pdbx_description
1 polymer ?
#
loop_
_entity_poly.entity_id
_entity_poly.type
_entity_poly.pdbx_seq_one_letter_code
_entity_poly.pdbx_strand_id
1 'polypeptide(L)'
;MTLNAAQITQQLSSSATAAANLSVSCQGILEAHLQAVSSPWYANLNSQLQQAQALAGEWRTRFASELQTDVLTCVIHCGQAFGERRATITNLFNSTSGDFGSVRAQLVAELTGLQASTQMILRTTANYEAQLRDWGQRLSTVQASMGRTVAQIQAQAGSLQAQIVATNLAIGAMTTEVVRDRKAIAEAQSQNTSGIVETVFGVLFAPFTGGLSLVLAGIGVSSIVEAQSKVNALESTIKSYQHRIVAAQQTLTQDQAQLVTLNGLLVSGNIALSDVQVSSQMLDQVRTSWDVFFQEMSGIVSKISNAQNASAWVVEKAWFNAACNEWDVIVTGAQGIIGTPITTNTVMCAYCDAPVVQSVPVLSHPPIPGDMKMDAFFSGSNLNAAPNTSVLRWGTHTYWVADYVDNRMAMCVLAYDENNQLVKQIPKNGARYMWRMVYDPANQNVICTGQSDLALKFGLSELRVE
;
A
#
# COMPACT_ATOMS: atom_id res chain seq x y z
N MET A 1 4.20 11.55 -37.85
CA MET A 1 3.16 11.07 -36.93
C MET A 1 3.78 11.07 -35.55
N THR A 2 3.18 11.78 -34.62
CA THR A 2 3.68 11.92 -33.24
C THR A 2 3.05 10.94 -32.26
N LEU A 3 1.95 10.27 -32.64
CA LEU A 3 1.37 9.19 -31.86
C LEU A 3 2.40 8.06 -31.71
N ASN A 4 2.71 7.71 -30.46
CA ASN A 4 3.65 6.66 -30.12
C ASN A 4 2.96 5.70 -29.14
N ALA A 5 2.58 4.52 -29.63
CA ALA A 5 1.82 3.55 -28.85
C ALA A 5 2.59 3.03 -27.65
N ALA A 6 3.90 2.84 -27.76
CA ALA A 6 4.73 2.38 -26.64
C ALA A 6 4.71 3.40 -25.49
N GLN A 7 4.88 4.69 -25.81
CA GLN A 7 4.82 5.77 -24.83
C GLN A 7 3.42 5.91 -24.19
N ILE A 8 2.36 5.90 -25.00
CA ILE A 8 0.98 6.03 -24.49
C ILE A 8 0.62 4.83 -23.62
N THR A 9 0.89 3.61 -24.09
CA THR A 9 0.63 2.39 -23.32
C THR A 9 1.39 2.41 -21.99
N GLN A 10 2.63 2.90 -22.01
CA GLN A 10 3.42 3.06 -20.81
C GLN A 10 2.77 4.04 -19.82
N GLN A 11 2.38 5.22 -20.28
CA GLN A 11 1.76 6.24 -19.42
C GLN A 11 0.40 5.77 -18.85
N LEU A 12 -0.39 5.02 -19.63
CA LEU A 12 -1.64 4.41 -19.17
C LEU A 12 -1.38 3.34 -18.10
N SER A 13 -0.37 2.49 -18.30
CA SER A 13 0.04 1.46 -17.34
C SER A 13 0.55 2.08 -16.03
N SER A 14 1.37 3.12 -16.10
CA SER A 14 1.83 3.86 -14.92
C SER A 14 0.68 4.54 -14.18
N SER A 15 -0.32 5.08 -14.89
CA SER A 15 -1.53 5.66 -14.28
C SER A 15 -2.37 4.60 -13.55
N ALA A 16 -2.57 3.43 -14.17
CA ALA A 16 -3.29 2.32 -13.55
C ALA A 16 -2.57 1.78 -12.31
N THR A 17 -1.24 1.67 -12.36
CA THR A 17 -0.41 1.29 -11.20
C THR A 17 -0.54 2.31 -10.08
N ALA A 18 -0.51 3.61 -10.38
CA ALA A 18 -0.69 4.65 -9.37
C ALA A 18 -2.08 4.60 -8.73
N ALA A 19 -3.14 4.34 -9.51
CA ALA A 19 -4.49 4.14 -8.97
C ALA A 19 -4.59 2.88 -8.09
N ALA A 20 -3.93 1.79 -8.44
CA ALA A 20 -3.84 0.59 -7.60
C ALA A 20 -3.08 0.90 -6.28
N ASN A 21 -1.95 1.60 -6.35
CA ASN A 21 -1.21 2.07 -5.17
C ASN A 21 -2.07 2.93 -4.25
N LEU A 22 -2.89 3.82 -4.84
CA LEU A 22 -3.81 4.66 -4.10
C LEU A 22 -4.91 3.84 -3.43
N SER A 23 -5.47 2.83 -4.09
CA SER A 23 -6.44 1.89 -3.48
C SER A 23 -5.85 1.19 -2.26
N VAL A 24 -4.60 0.76 -2.34
CA VAL A 24 -3.86 0.16 -1.23
C VAL A 24 -3.65 1.16 -0.10
N SER A 25 -3.24 2.39 -0.40
CA SER A 25 -3.09 3.46 0.60
C SER A 25 -4.43 3.78 1.28
N CYS A 26 -5.53 3.84 0.52
CA CYS A 26 -6.88 4.03 1.04
C CYS A 26 -7.32 2.88 1.94
N GLN A 27 -6.98 1.63 1.60
CA GLN A 27 -7.22 0.50 2.50
C GLN A 27 -6.48 0.69 3.83
N GLY A 28 -5.24 1.18 3.77
CA GLY A 28 -4.49 1.50 4.98
C GLY A 28 -5.03 2.66 5.82
N ILE A 29 -5.81 3.57 5.23
CA ILE A 29 -6.56 4.60 5.98
C ILE A 29 -7.79 3.97 6.65
N LEU A 30 -8.51 3.08 5.93
CA LEU A 30 -9.69 2.39 6.44
C LEU A 30 -9.37 1.45 7.62
N GLU A 31 -8.22 0.80 7.58
CA GLU A 31 -7.75 -0.10 8.66
C GLU A 31 -7.13 0.65 9.85
N ALA A 32 -6.82 1.94 9.69
CA ALA A 32 -6.31 2.75 10.77
C ALA A 32 -7.38 2.94 11.85
N HIS A 33 -6.99 2.69 13.09
CA HIS A 33 -7.86 2.83 14.25
C HIS A 33 -7.11 3.53 15.38
N LEU A 34 -7.89 4.11 16.28
CA LEU A 34 -7.45 4.71 17.52
C LEU A 34 -8.23 4.06 18.66
N GLN A 35 -7.55 3.63 19.71
CA GLN A 35 -8.26 3.21 20.92
C GLN A 35 -8.80 4.43 21.67
N ALA A 36 -10.03 4.28 22.18
CA ALA A 36 -10.65 5.22 23.08
C ALA A 36 -9.81 5.45 24.34
N VAL A 37 -9.49 6.71 24.59
CA VAL A 37 -8.85 7.17 25.82
C VAL A 37 -9.70 8.28 26.45
N SER A 38 -9.57 8.49 27.76
CA SER A 38 -10.31 9.50 28.52
C SER A 38 -9.88 10.94 28.22
N SER A 39 -8.82 11.12 27.43
CA SER A 39 -8.27 12.45 27.15
C SER A 39 -9.15 13.26 26.18
N PRO A 40 -9.38 14.56 26.42
CA PRO A 40 -10.23 15.40 25.57
C PRO A 40 -9.81 15.47 24.10
N TRP A 41 -8.54 15.25 23.78
CA TRP A 41 -8.05 15.28 22.41
C TRP A 41 -8.56 14.10 21.55
N TYR A 42 -8.95 12.99 22.18
CA TYR A 42 -9.35 11.77 21.48
C TYR A 42 -10.54 12.00 20.55
N ALA A 43 -11.59 12.66 21.04
CA ALA A 43 -12.81 12.88 20.27
C ALA A 43 -12.54 13.68 18.97
N ASN A 44 -11.71 14.71 19.06
CA ASN A 44 -11.34 15.52 17.91
C ASN A 44 -10.48 14.73 16.92
N LEU A 45 -9.43 14.05 17.40
CA LEU A 45 -8.54 13.29 16.53
C LEU A 45 -9.27 12.11 15.85
N ASN A 46 -10.13 11.41 16.59
CA ASN A 46 -10.94 10.33 16.04
C ASN A 46 -11.95 10.83 14.99
N SER A 47 -12.53 12.02 15.17
CA SER A 47 -13.40 12.63 14.16
C SER A 47 -12.61 12.95 12.87
N GLN A 48 -11.38 13.46 12.99
CA GLN A 48 -10.52 13.71 11.83
C GLN A 48 -10.13 12.40 11.11
N LEU A 49 -9.83 11.34 11.86
CA LEU A 49 -9.56 10.01 11.29
C LEU A 49 -10.78 9.48 10.53
N GLN A 50 -11.98 9.60 11.09
CA GLN A 50 -13.22 9.20 10.41
C GLN A 50 -13.49 9.99 9.12
N GLN A 51 -13.14 11.28 9.08
CA GLN A 51 -13.21 12.07 7.84
C GLN A 51 -12.24 11.56 6.77
N ALA A 52 -11.02 11.18 7.16
CA ALA A 52 -10.07 10.57 6.24
C ALA A 52 -10.56 9.20 5.73
N GLN A 53 -11.14 8.39 6.61
CA GLN A 53 -11.73 7.10 6.27
C GLN A 53 -12.92 7.24 5.31
N ALA A 54 -13.77 8.25 5.49
CA ALA A 54 -14.87 8.54 4.57
C ALA A 54 -14.36 8.84 3.15
N LEU A 55 -13.30 9.65 3.02
CA LEU A 55 -12.65 9.93 1.74
C LEU A 55 -11.99 8.68 1.12
N ALA A 56 -11.37 7.84 1.95
CA ALA A 56 -10.82 6.55 1.49
C ALA A 56 -11.93 5.59 1.00
N GLY A 57 -13.09 5.59 1.65
CA GLY A 57 -14.28 4.85 1.19
C GLY A 57 -14.83 5.38 -0.12
N GLU A 58 -14.86 6.71 -0.31
CA GLU A 58 -15.24 7.35 -1.59
C GLU A 58 -14.30 6.91 -2.72
N TRP A 59 -12.98 6.85 -2.48
CA TRP A 59 -12.02 6.34 -3.45
C TRP A 59 -12.36 4.90 -3.88
N ARG A 60 -12.54 3.99 -2.92
CA ARG A 60 -12.75 2.56 -3.19
C ARG A 60 -14.06 2.27 -3.93
N THR A 61 -15.10 3.05 -3.68
CA THR A 61 -16.44 2.81 -4.25
C THR A 61 -16.67 3.47 -5.59
N ARG A 62 -15.80 4.42 -5.99
CA ARG A 62 -16.00 5.23 -7.18
C ARG A 62 -14.72 5.42 -8.00
N PHE A 63 -13.76 6.16 -7.48
CA PHE A 63 -12.61 6.63 -8.27
C PHE A 63 -11.67 5.51 -8.73
N ALA A 64 -11.57 4.44 -7.95
CA ALA A 64 -10.76 3.27 -8.31
C ALA A 64 -11.25 2.60 -9.61
N SER A 65 -12.56 2.54 -9.84
CA SER A 65 -13.14 1.95 -11.06
C SER A 65 -13.22 2.92 -12.22
N GLU A 66 -13.45 4.22 -11.97
CA GLU A 66 -13.66 5.23 -13.03
C GLU A 66 -12.47 5.37 -14.00
N LEU A 67 -11.22 5.14 -13.55
CA LEU A 67 -10.07 5.11 -14.46
C LEU A 67 -10.24 4.03 -15.55
N GLN A 68 -10.72 2.86 -15.16
CA GLN A 68 -10.90 1.73 -16.08
C GLN A 68 -12.20 1.88 -16.89
N THR A 69 -13.32 2.18 -16.22
CA THR A 69 -14.64 2.23 -16.86
C THR A 69 -14.82 3.43 -17.79
N ASP A 70 -14.10 4.52 -17.54
CA ASP A 70 -14.30 5.76 -18.28
C ASP A 70 -13.10 6.06 -19.17
N VAL A 71 -11.91 6.27 -18.59
CA VAL A 71 -10.73 6.70 -19.35
C VAL A 71 -10.23 5.60 -20.28
N LEU A 72 -9.89 4.43 -19.74
CA LEU A 72 -9.34 3.33 -20.55
C LEU A 72 -10.36 2.79 -21.56
N THR A 73 -11.63 2.69 -21.16
CA THR A 73 -12.71 2.27 -22.06
C THR A 73 -12.94 3.28 -23.19
N CYS A 74 -12.84 4.59 -22.92
CA CYS A 74 -12.90 5.62 -23.96
C CYS A 74 -11.74 5.51 -24.96
N VAL A 75 -10.52 5.24 -24.47
CA VAL A 75 -9.35 4.98 -25.34
C VAL A 75 -9.59 3.75 -26.23
N ILE A 76 -10.10 2.66 -25.66
CA ILE A 76 -10.41 1.42 -26.40
C ILE A 76 -11.46 1.68 -27.49
N HIS A 77 -12.58 2.30 -27.14
CA HIS A 77 -13.65 2.61 -28.10
C HIS A 77 -13.17 3.54 -29.23
N CYS A 78 -12.31 4.51 -28.91
CA CYS A 78 -11.73 5.37 -29.94
C CYS A 78 -10.84 4.56 -30.90
N GLY A 79 -9.95 3.72 -30.38
CA GLY A 79 -9.08 2.88 -31.21
C GLY A 79 -9.85 1.88 -32.06
N GLN A 80 -10.92 1.28 -31.52
CA GLN A 80 -11.84 0.42 -32.28
C GLN A 80 -12.49 1.17 -33.44
N ALA A 81 -12.91 2.42 -33.25
CA ALA A 81 -13.45 3.24 -34.33
C ALA A 81 -12.44 3.47 -35.47
N PHE A 82 -11.15 3.64 -35.17
CA PHE A 82 -10.09 3.69 -36.19
C PHE A 82 -9.96 2.35 -36.93
N GLY A 83 -10.00 1.23 -36.21
CA GLY A 83 -9.98 -0.11 -36.80
C GLY A 83 -11.15 -0.36 -37.75
N GLU A 84 -12.38 -0.06 -37.31
CA GLU A 84 -13.62 -0.25 -38.08
C GLU A 84 -13.65 0.60 -39.35
N ARG A 85 -13.16 1.84 -39.30
CA ARG A 85 -13.16 2.75 -40.46
C ARG A 85 -11.94 2.60 -41.38
N ARG A 86 -10.94 1.79 -40.99
CA ARG A 86 -9.66 1.63 -41.71
C ARG A 86 -9.84 1.32 -43.19
N ALA A 87 -10.67 0.32 -43.51
CA ALA A 87 -10.90 -0.11 -44.89
C ALA A 87 -11.60 0.98 -45.71
N THR A 88 -12.68 1.56 -45.16
CA THR A 88 -13.45 2.64 -45.80
C THR A 88 -12.56 3.84 -46.13
N ILE A 89 -11.83 4.36 -45.14
CA ILE A 89 -10.95 5.52 -45.32
C ILE A 89 -9.81 5.22 -46.30
N THR A 90 -9.20 4.02 -46.21
CA THR A 90 -8.15 3.60 -47.15
C THR A 90 -8.66 3.55 -48.58
N ASN A 91 -9.89 3.05 -48.79
CA ASN A 91 -10.52 3.00 -50.10
C ASN A 91 -10.82 4.40 -50.65
N LEU A 92 -11.27 5.33 -49.80
CA LEU A 92 -11.46 6.73 -50.17
C LEU A 92 -10.14 7.39 -50.61
N PHE A 93 -9.04 7.16 -49.89
CA PHE A 93 -7.71 7.64 -50.30
C PHE A 93 -7.25 7.07 -51.65
N ASN A 94 -7.61 5.82 -51.96
CA ASN A 94 -7.25 5.14 -53.21
C ASN A 94 -8.14 5.54 -54.40
N SER A 95 -9.29 6.18 -54.15
CA SER A 95 -10.22 6.60 -55.19
C SER A 95 -9.64 7.80 -55.96
N THR A 96 -8.91 7.49 -57.02
CA THR A 96 -8.18 8.45 -57.86
C THR A 96 -8.91 8.79 -59.17
N SER A 97 -9.98 8.06 -59.50
CA SER A 97 -10.80 8.24 -60.71
C SER A 97 -12.25 8.54 -60.35
N GLY A 98 -12.83 9.65 -60.83
CA GLY A 98 -14.23 10.01 -60.62
C GLY A 98 -14.44 11.43 -60.07
N ASP A 99 -15.59 11.66 -59.44
CA ASP A 99 -15.93 12.92 -58.76
C ASP A 99 -15.12 13.10 -57.47
N PHE A 100 -13.93 13.69 -57.63
CA PHE A 100 -13.01 14.00 -56.54
C PHE A 100 -13.66 14.87 -55.44
N GLY A 101 -14.60 15.75 -55.80
CA GLY A 101 -15.29 16.61 -54.83
C GLY A 101 -16.10 15.78 -53.83
N SER A 102 -16.84 14.79 -54.32
CA SER A 102 -17.62 13.85 -53.50
C SER A 102 -16.72 12.96 -52.62
N VAL A 103 -15.66 12.37 -53.20
CA VAL A 103 -14.70 11.53 -52.44
C VAL A 103 -14.04 12.33 -51.32
N ARG A 104 -13.61 13.56 -51.62
CA ARG A 104 -13.02 14.47 -50.62
C ARG A 104 -14.01 14.77 -49.50
N ALA A 105 -15.26 15.08 -49.82
CA ALA A 105 -16.28 15.37 -48.80
C ALA A 105 -16.53 14.16 -47.87
N GLN A 106 -16.60 12.94 -48.43
CA GLN A 106 -16.75 11.71 -47.66
C GLN A 106 -15.51 11.46 -46.76
N LEU A 107 -14.31 11.62 -47.30
CA LEU A 107 -13.07 11.44 -46.56
C LEU A 107 -12.95 12.44 -45.39
N VAL A 108 -13.30 13.71 -45.63
CA VAL A 108 -13.35 14.74 -44.57
C VAL A 108 -14.37 14.35 -43.49
N ALA A 109 -15.55 13.86 -43.87
CA ALA A 109 -16.57 13.45 -42.91
C ALA A 109 -16.10 12.29 -42.02
N GLU A 110 -15.50 11.25 -42.61
CA GLU A 110 -14.96 10.10 -41.87
C GLU A 110 -13.84 10.50 -40.90
N LEU A 111 -12.89 11.32 -41.35
CA LEU A 111 -11.77 11.79 -40.52
C LEU A 111 -12.24 12.74 -39.42
N THR A 112 -13.23 13.61 -39.69
CA THR A 112 -13.85 14.46 -38.66
C THR A 112 -14.58 13.62 -37.61
N GLY A 113 -15.22 12.53 -38.04
CA GLY A 113 -15.84 11.57 -37.13
C GLY A 113 -14.83 10.90 -36.18
N LEU A 114 -13.64 10.55 -36.67
CA LEU A 114 -12.56 10.02 -35.82
C LEU A 114 -11.95 11.10 -34.91
N GLN A 115 -11.82 12.32 -35.42
CA GLN A 115 -11.34 13.46 -34.65
C GLN A 115 -12.24 13.74 -33.43
N ALA A 116 -13.57 13.67 -33.60
CA ALA A 116 -14.52 13.80 -32.49
C ALA A 116 -14.31 12.72 -31.41
N SER A 117 -14.00 11.47 -31.79
CA SER A 117 -13.66 10.41 -30.84
C SER A 117 -12.39 10.71 -30.04
N THR A 118 -11.34 11.24 -30.69
CA THR A 118 -10.11 11.63 -29.97
C THR A 118 -10.34 12.80 -29.00
N GLN A 119 -11.23 13.74 -29.35
CA GLN A 119 -11.63 14.82 -28.45
C GLN A 119 -12.35 14.30 -27.19
N MET A 120 -13.06 13.17 -27.30
CA MET A 120 -13.71 12.53 -26.15
C MET A 120 -12.67 12.06 -25.13
N ILE A 121 -11.55 11.48 -25.57
CA ILE A 121 -10.46 11.06 -24.67
C ILE A 121 -9.92 12.25 -23.88
N LEU A 122 -9.67 13.38 -24.55
CA LEU A 122 -9.19 14.60 -23.89
C LEU A 122 -10.14 15.07 -22.79
N ARG A 123 -11.45 15.08 -23.07
CA ARG A 123 -12.49 15.49 -22.11
C ARG A 123 -12.59 14.51 -20.94
N THR A 124 -12.67 13.21 -21.22
CA THR A 124 -12.79 12.17 -20.19
C THR A 124 -11.57 12.15 -19.27
N THR A 125 -10.36 12.26 -19.84
CA THR A 125 -9.11 12.31 -19.07
C THR A 125 -9.05 13.56 -18.19
N ALA A 126 -9.37 14.74 -18.74
CA ALA A 126 -9.37 16.00 -17.99
C ALA A 126 -10.40 16.00 -16.85
N ASN A 127 -11.59 15.45 -17.09
CA ASN A 127 -12.63 15.32 -16.06
C ASN A 127 -12.17 14.42 -14.92
N TYR A 128 -11.62 13.24 -15.24
CA TYR A 128 -11.10 12.32 -14.23
C TYR A 128 -9.95 12.94 -13.42
N GLU A 129 -8.99 13.57 -14.10
CA GLU A 129 -7.87 14.26 -13.44
C GLU A 129 -8.36 15.38 -12.50
N ALA A 130 -9.32 16.19 -12.92
CA ALA A 130 -9.88 17.26 -12.10
C ALA A 130 -10.56 16.71 -10.83
N GLN A 131 -11.31 15.62 -10.94
CA GLN A 131 -11.96 14.99 -9.80
C GLN A 131 -10.94 14.33 -8.86
N LEU A 132 -9.92 13.68 -9.40
CA LEU A 132 -8.81 13.11 -8.63
C LEU A 132 -8.08 14.19 -7.81
N ARG A 133 -7.81 15.35 -8.43
CA ARG A 133 -7.18 16.49 -7.75
C ARG A 133 -8.06 17.08 -6.65
N ASP A 134 -9.36 17.23 -6.89
CA ASP A 134 -10.30 17.69 -5.88
C ASP A 134 -10.38 16.74 -4.68
N TRP A 135 -10.50 15.43 -4.94
CA TRP A 135 -10.46 14.41 -3.91
C TRP A 135 -9.15 14.46 -3.11
N GLY A 136 -8.00 14.57 -3.80
CA GLY A 136 -6.70 14.71 -3.16
C GLY A 136 -6.59 15.97 -2.30
N GLN A 137 -7.15 17.09 -2.73
CA GLN A 137 -7.16 18.33 -1.96
C GLN A 137 -8.01 18.21 -0.68
N ARG A 138 -9.16 17.53 -0.77
CA ARG A 138 -10.00 17.20 0.40
C ARG A 138 -9.24 16.33 1.39
N LEU A 139 -8.56 15.29 0.92
CA LEU A 139 -7.72 14.43 1.76
C LEU A 139 -6.56 15.22 2.39
N SER A 140 -5.88 16.06 1.63
CA SER A 140 -4.79 16.91 2.13
C SER A 140 -5.25 17.85 3.24
N THR A 141 -6.47 18.37 3.13
CA THR A 141 -7.04 19.26 4.16
C THR A 141 -7.28 18.51 5.47
N VAL A 142 -7.85 17.30 5.40
CA VAL A 142 -8.05 16.44 6.57
C VAL A 142 -6.71 16.02 7.18
N GLN A 143 -5.73 15.61 6.36
CA GLN A 143 -4.38 15.25 6.81
C GLN A 143 -3.67 16.41 7.51
N ALA A 144 -3.75 17.63 6.96
CA ALA A 144 -3.17 18.82 7.59
C ALA A 144 -3.85 19.17 8.93
N SER A 145 -5.17 18.98 9.02
CA SER A 145 -5.92 19.15 10.27
C SER A 145 -5.47 18.13 11.32
N MET A 146 -5.45 16.86 10.95
CA MET A 146 -5.02 15.75 11.80
C MET A 146 -3.56 15.93 12.26
N GLY A 147 -2.65 16.30 11.36
CA GLY A 147 -1.25 16.54 11.68
C GLY A 147 -1.04 17.68 12.68
N ARG A 148 -1.80 18.77 12.56
CA ARG A 148 -1.77 19.86 13.56
C ARG A 148 -2.27 19.40 14.92
N THR A 149 -3.35 18.62 14.96
CA THR A 149 -3.88 18.07 16.21
C THR A 149 -2.90 17.10 16.85
N VAL A 150 -2.28 16.20 16.09
CA VAL A 150 -1.22 15.29 16.57
C VAL A 150 -0.04 16.08 17.13
N ALA A 151 0.44 17.11 16.42
CA ALA A 151 1.55 17.94 16.88
C ALA A 151 1.23 18.67 18.20
N GLN A 152 0.01 19.17 18.36
CA GLN A 152 -0.44 19.82 19.60
C GLN A 152 -0.51 18.83 20.77
N ILE A 153 -1.02 17.62 20.55
CA ILE A 153 -1.08 16.56 21.58
C ILE A 153 0.34 16.19 22.01
N GLN A 154 1.22 15.93 21.04
CA GLN A 154 2.59 15.49 21.30
C GLN A 154 3.44 16.60 21.98
N ALA A 155 3.23 17.87 21.63
CA ALA A 155 3.93 18.99 22.27
C ALA A 155 3.63 19.15 23.78
N GLN A 156 2.50 18.61 24.25
CA GLN A 156 2.11 18.65 25.66
C GLN A 156 2.70 17.48 26.48
N ALA A 157 3.33 16.50 25.83
CA ALA A 157 3.83 15.29 26.47
C ALA A 157 5.28 15.43 26.93
N GLY A 158 5.52 16.35 27.88
CA GLY A 158 6.85 16.81 28.27
C GLY A 158 7.88 15.70 28.55
N SER A 159 7.55 14.68 29.33
CA SER A 159 8.48 13.58 29.64
C SER A 159 8.72 12.59 28.50
N LEU A 160 7.93 12.65 27.42
CA LEU A 160 7.99 11.74 26.27
C LEU A 160 8.61 12.39 25.03
N GLN A 161 9.07 13.65 25.12
CA GLN A 161 9.47 14.41 23.94
C GLN A 161 10.62 13.75 23.15
N ALA A 162 11.57 13.12 23.85
CA ALA A 162 12.66 12.40 23.19
C ALA A 162 12.15 11.20 22.38
N GLN A 163 11.23 10.42 22.96
CA GLN A 163 10.61 9.25 22.32
C GLN A 163 9.71 9.67 21.15
N ILE A 164 8.96 10.77 21.28
CA ILE A 164 8.17 11.37 20.20
C ILE A 164 9.07 11.71 19.01
N VAL A 165 10.15 12.46 19.25
CA VAL A 165 11.06 12.89 18.18
C VAL A 165 11.69 11.68 17.48
N ALA A 166 12.17 10.70 18.24
CA ALA A 166 12.76 9.48 17.66
C ALA A 166 11.74 8.67 16.84
N THR A 167 10.51 8.53 17.34
CA THR A 167 9.43 7.80 16.67
C THR A 167 9.01 8.50 15.38
N ASN A 168 8.79 9.83 15.44
CA ASN A 168 8.41 10.63 14.28
C ASN A 168 9.48 10.63 13.19
N LEU A 169 10.76 10.66 13.55
CA LEU A 169 11.87 10.53 12.60
C LEU A 169 11.84 9.17 11.90
N ALA A 170 11.60 8.08 12.65
CA ALA A 170 11.51 6.74 12.07
C ALA A 170 10.30 6.61 11.12
N ILE A 171 9.14 7.14 11.50
CA ILE A 171 7.94 7.17 10.67
C ILE A 171 8.17 7.96 9.37
N GLY A 172 8.78 9.14 9.47
CA GLY A 172 9.07 9.99 8.30
C GLY A 172 10.08 9.34 7.34
N ALA A 173 11.13 8.70 7.88
CA ALA A 173 12.11 7.96 7.07
C ALA A 173 11.46 6.79 6.34
N MET A 174 10.65 5.99 7.04
CA MET A 174 9.89 4.89 6.45
C MET A 174 8.97 5.36 5.32
N THR A 175 8.19 6.42 5.56
CA THR A 175 7.26 6.98 4.56
C THR A 175 8.00 7.41 3.30
N THR A 176 9.16 8.06 3.46
CA THR A 176 10.01 8.51 2.34
C THR A 176 10.55 7.33 1.53
N GLU A 177 10.95 6.25 2.21
CA GLU A 177 11.49 5.05 1.55
C GLU A 177 10.41 4.29 0.79
N VAL A 178 9.22 4.11 1.37
CA VAL A 178 8.07 3.50 0.69
C VAL A 178 7.73 4.26 -0.59
N VAL A 179 7.65 5.59 -0.53
CA VAL A 179 7.34 6.42 -1.71
C VAL A 179 8.41 6.26 -2.80
N ARG A 180 9.69 6.22 -2.40
CA ARG A 180 10.80 5.97 -3.32
C ARG A 180 10.68 4.61 -3.99
N ASP A 181 10.42 3.57 -3.21
CA ASP A 181 10.36 2.19 -3.71
C ASP A 181 9.17 1.99 -4.64
N ARG A 182 8.01 2.56 -4.32
CA ARG A 182 6.84 2.60 -5.21
C ARG A 182 7.17 3.22 -6.56
N LYS A 183 7.86 4.35 -6.57
CA LYS A 183 8.28 5.01 -7.81
C LYS A 183 9.25 4.13 -8.60
N ALA A 184 10.23 3.52 -7.94
CA ALA A 184 11.19 2.63 -8.59
C ALA A 184 10.54 1.34 -9.13
N ILE A 185 9.48 0.84 -8.47
CA ILE A 185 8.65 -0.26 -8.96
C ILE A 185 7.87 0.19 -10.21
N ALA A 186 7.20 1.34 -10.15
CA ALA A 186 6.47 1.92 -11.29
C ALA A 186 7.35 2.14 -12.53
N GLU A 187 8.59 2.58 -12.33
CA GLU A 187 9.57 2.73 -13.42
C GLU A 187 10.04 1.38 -13.99
N ALA A 188 10.29 0.39 -13.12
CA ALA A 188 10.71 -0.96 -13.53
C ALA A 188 9.60 -1.75 -14.24
N GLN A 189 8.34 -1.45 -13.95
CA GLN A 189 7.17 -2.06 -14.59
C GLN A 189 7.00 -1.66 -16.07
N SER A 190 7.77 -0.71 -16.57
CA SER A 190 7.62 -0.17 -17.93
C SER A 190 7.94 -1.11 -19.09
N GLN A 191 8.27 -2.37 -18.80
CA GLN A 191 8.73 -3.34 -19.79
C GLN A 191 7.90 -4.63 -19.86
N ASN A 192 6.99 -4.91 -18.93
CA ASN A 192 6.30 -6.20 -18.86
C ASN A 192 4.82 -6.08 -18.42
N THR A 193 3.96 -6.91 -19.00
CA THR A 193 2.49 -6.87 -18.87
C THR A 193 1.91 -8.03 -18.05
N SER A 194 2.74 -8.77 -17.32
CA SER A 194 2.39 -10.07 -16.73
C SER A 194 1.74 -10.01 -15.33
N GLY A 195 0.63 -9.26 -15.20
CA GLY A 195 -0.22 -9.25 -13.99
C GLY A 195 0.16 -8.20 -12.93
N ILE A 196 -0.83 -7.68 -12.18
CA ILE A 196 -0.63 -6.72 -11.06
C ILE A 196 -0.79 -7.48 -9.72
N VAL A 197 0.24 -7.43 -8.89
CA VAL A 197 0.27 -7.90 -7.51
C VAL A 197 0.29 -6.68 -6.58
N GLU A 198 -0.77 -6.52 -5.79
CA GLU A 198 -0.84 -5.59 -4.68
C GLU A 198 -0.34 -6.30 -3.41
N THR A 199 0.53 -5.64 -2.64
CA THR A 199 0.96 -6.10 -1.32
C THR A 199 0.66 -5.01 -0.30
N VAL A 200 -0.22 -5.30 0.65
CA VAL A 200 -0.60 -4.42 1.75
C VAL A 200 0.13 -4.86 3.02
N PHE A 201 1.01 -4.01 3.52
CA PHE A 201 1.71 -4.15 4.79
C PHE A 201 0.96 -3.44 5.92
N GLY A 202 0.41 -4.21 6.87
CA GLY A 202 -0.15 -3.66 8.10
C GLY A 202 0.94 -3.33 9.11
N VAL A 203 1.30 -2.06 9.27
CA VAL A 203 2.32 -1.62 10.24
C VAL A 203 1.66 -1.26 11.56
N LEU A 204 1.98 -2.00 12.62
CA LEU A 204 1.56 -1.66 13.98
C LEU A 204 2.55 -0.69 14.60
N PHE A 205 2.08 0.52 14.92
CA PHE A 205 2.92 1.47 15.62
C PHE A 205 2.87 1.31 17.14
N ALA A 206 1.76 0.90 17.74
CA ALA A 206 1.67 0.67 19.19
C ALA A 206 0.89 -0.63 19.49
N PRO A 207 1.54 -1.80 19.41
CA PRO A 207 0.89 -3.09 19.61
C PRO A 207 0.48 -3.35 21.07
N PHE A 208 -0.65 -4.03 21.27
CA PHE A 208 -1.15 -4.51 22.56
C PHE A 208 -0.97 -6.02 22.76
N THR A 209 -1.19 -6.42 24.02
CA THR A 209 -1.54 -7.79 24.40
C THR A 209 -2.74 -8.29 23.60
N GLY A 210 -2.58 -9.41 22.89
CA GLY A 210 -3.66 -10.05 22.13
C GLY A 210 -3.74 -9.70 20.63
N GLY A 211 -2.73 -9.02 20.07
CA GLY A 211 -2.63 -8.82 18.62
C GLY A 211 -3.38 -7.60 18.05
N LEU A 212 -4.02 -6.81 18.92
CA LEU A 212 -4.63 -5.53 18.56
C LEU A 212 -3.57 -4.42 18.60
N SER A 213 -3.66 -3.42 17.72
CA SER A 213 -2.80 -2.23 17.77
C SER A 213 -3.57 -1.04 18.31
N LEU A 214 -2.86 0.01 18.67
CA LEU A 214 -3.41 1.34 18.98
C LEU A 214 -3.51 2.24 17.78
N VAL A 215 -2.59 2.02 16.85
CA VAL A 215 -2.40 2.76 15.63
C VAL A 215 -1.89 1.74 14.62
N LEU A 216 -2.76 1.34 13.70
CA LEU A 216 -2.41 0.59 12.51
C LEU A 216 -2.30 1.57 11.35
N ALA A 217 -1.23 1.50 10.57
CA ALA A 217 -1.20 2.11 9.25
C ALA A 217 -0.99 1.01 8.21
N GLY A 218 -1.92 0.91 7.27
CA GLY A 218 -1.66 0.15 6.06
C GLY A 218 -0.73 0.93 5.14
N ILE A 219 0.44 0.38 4.94
CA ILE A 219 1.33 0.73 3.84
C ILE A 219 1.08 -0.31 2.76
N GLY A 220 1.30 -0.02 1.49
CA GLY A 220 1.41 -1.13 0.56
C GLY A 220 1.98 -0.73 -0.77
N VAL A 221 1.99 -1.61 -1.75
CA VAL A 221 2.53 -1.35 -3.08
C VAL A 221 1.78 -2.18 -4.10
N SER A 222 1.52 -1.61 -5.26
CA SER A 222 1.17 -2.34 -6.47
C SER A 222 2.45 -2.56 -7.29
N SER A 223 2.64 -3.78 -7.76
CA SER A 223 3.81 -4.22 -8.51
C SER A 223 3.38 -5.21 -9.60
N ILE A 224 4.20 -5.49 -10.61
CA ILE A 224 3.99 -6.68 -11.46
C ILE A 224 4.76 -7.86 -10.86
N VAL A 225 4.38 -9.10 -11.20
CA VAL A 225 4.98 -10.33 -10.64
C VAL A 225 6.52 -10.33 -10.64
N GLU A 226 7.15 -9.72 -11.62
CA GLU A 226 8.61 -9.67 -11.76
C GLU A 226 9.31 -8.68 -10.82
N ALA A 227 8.57 -7.76 -10.20
CA ALA A 227 9.08 -6.82 -9.22
C ALA A 227 9.06 -7.38 -7.78
N GLN A 228 8.80 -8.68 -7.61
CA GLN A 228 8.74 -9.35 -6.29
C GLN A 228 10.00 -9.12 -5.45
N SER A 229 11.19 -9.06 -6.05
CA SER A 229 12.44 -8.77 -5.31
C SER A 229 12.45 -7.37 -4.67
N LYS A 230 11.84 -6.38 -5.33
CA LYS A 230 11.66 -5.01 -4.78
C LYS A 230 10.59 -4.99 -3.70
N VAL A 231 9.51 -5.76 -3.86
CA VAL A 231 8.48 -5.92 -2.81
C VAL A 231 9.08 -6.57 -1.55
N ASN A 232 9.91 -7.60 -1.71
CA ASN A 232 10.60 -8.25 -0.59
C ASN A 232 11.60 -7.29 0.09
N ALA A 233 12.31 -6.46 -0.68
CA ALA A 233 13.19 -5.44 -0.11
C ALA A 233 12.39 -4.41 0.72
N LEU A 234 11.26 -3.95 0.19
CA LEU A 234 10.37 -3.05 0.92
C LEU A 234 9.80 -3.69 2.19
N GLU A 235 9.42 -4.96 2.14
CA GLU A 235 9.01 -5.71 3.34
C GLU A 235 10.10 -5.70 4.40
N SER A 236 11.35 -6.00 4.01
CA SER A 236 12.51 -5.96 4.92
C SER A 236 12.73 -4.57 5.52
N THR A 237 12.55 -3.52 4.71
CA THR A 237 12.63 -2.13 5.15
C THR A 237 11.54 -1.81 6.19
N ILE A 238 10.29 -2.17 5.90
CA ILE A 238 9.15 -1.95 6.82
C ILE A 238 9.37 -2.72 8.13
N LYS A 239 9.84 -3.97 8.06
CA LYS A 239 10.21 -4.79 9.23
C LYS A 239 11.27 -4.09 10.09
N SER A 240 12.33 -3.56 9.49
CA SER A 240 13.39 -2.82 10.19
C SER A 240 12.85 -1.58 10.93
N TYR A 241 11.99 -0.79 10.30
CA TYR A 241 11.38 0.37 10.95
C TYR A 241 10.48 -0.03 12.11
N GLN A 242 9.67 -1.08 11.94
CA GLN A 242 8.81 -1.56 13.01
C GLN A 242 9.62 -2.04 14.22
N HIS A 243 10.72 -2.75 14.01
CA HIS A 243 11.63 -3.14 15.11
C HIS A 243 12.13 -1.91 15.89
N ARG A 244 12.51 -0.84 15.20
CA ARG A 244 12.99 0.39 15.83
C ARG A 244 11.89 1.09 16.61
N ILE A 245 10.68 1.14 16.06
CA ILE A 245 9.49 1.72 16.69
C ILE A 245 9.10 0.95 17.96
N VAL A 246 9.07 -0.39 17.90
CA VAL A 246 8.78 -1.25 19.06
C VAL A 246 9.87 -1.14 20.13
N ALA A 247 11.14 -1.13 19.73
CA ALA A 247 12.25 -0.96 20.66
C ALA A 247 12.17 0.37 21.43
N ALA A 248 11.75 1.45 20.77
CA ALA A 248 11.57 2.76 21.39
C ALA A 248 10.41 2.82 22.41
N GLN A 249 9.55 1.80 22.45
CA GLN A 249 8.35 1.74 23.30
C GLN A 249 8.46 0.77 24.48
N GLN A 250 9.56 0.01 24.60
CA GLN A 250 9.69 -1.07 25.60
C GLN A 250 9.52 -0.60 27.06
N THR A 251 9.77 0.68 27.34
CA THR A 251 9.65 1.26 28.69
C THR A 251 8.41 2.14 28.86
N LEU A 252 7.55 2.24 27.84
CA LEU A 252 6.38 3.10 27.85
C LEU A 252 5.15 2.35 28.35
N THR A 253 4.27 3.04 29.05
CA THR A 253 2.92 2.53 29.28
C THR A 253 2.13 2.51 27.99
N GLN A 254 1.00 1.80 28.01
CA GLN A 254 0.05 1.71 26.92
C GLN A 254 -0.37 3.08 26.35
N ASP A 255 -0.80 3.99 27.22
CA ASP A 255 -1.23 5.34 26.84
C ASP A 255 -0.07 6.20 26.30
N GLN A 256 1.13 6.01 26.84
CA GLN A 256 2.33 6.70 26.36
C GLN A 256 2.72 6.20 24.97
N ALA A 257 2.67 4.88 24.74
CA ALA A 257 2.91 4.27 23.44
C ALA A 257 1.91 4.77 22.38
N GLN A 258 0.62 4.89 22.71
CA GLN A 258 -0.38 5.50 21.82
C GLN A 258 -0.01 6.94 21.46
N LEU A 259 0.36 7.75 22.45
CA LEU A 259 0.67 9.16 22.27
C LEU A 259 1.90 9.36 21.37
N VAL A 260 2.98 8.61 21.62
CA VAL A 260 4.23 8.78 20.84
C VAL A 260 4.09 8.30 19.40
N THR A 261 3.08 7.47 19.10
CA THR A 261 2.85 6.86 17.79
C THR A 261 1.74 7.52 16.97
N LEU A 262 1.10 8.59 17.46
CA LEU A 262 -0.04 9.23 16.77
C LEU A 262 0.27 9.69 15.33
N ASN A 263 1.52 10.04 15.01
CA ASN A 263 1.90 10.35 13.62
C ASN A 263 1.77 9.16 12.65
N GLY A 264 1.68 7.94 13.17
CA GLY A 264 1.39 6.74 12.39
C GLY A 264 0.08 6.84 11.62
N LEU A 265 -0.91 7.58 12.13
CA LEU A 265 -2.20 7.81 11.46
C LEU A 265 -2.09 8.61 10.16
N LEU A 266 -1.02 9.39 10.00
CA LEU A 266 -0.79 10.22 8.82
C LEU A 266 -0.10 9.46 7.69
N VAL A 267 0.46 8.28 7.96
CA VAL A 267 1.33 7.55 7.02
C VAL A 267 0.59 7.20 5.74
N SER A 268 -0.52 6.45 5.85
CA SER A 268 -1.31 6.01 4.69
C SER A 268 -1.85 7.19 3.89
N GLY A 269 -2.24 8.28 4.57
CA GLY A 269 -2.74 9.49 3.93
C GLY A 269 -1.66 10.27 3.17
N ASN A 270 -0.47 10.42 3.75
CA ASN A 270 0.65 11.09 3.08
C ASN A 270 1.12 10.29 1.86
N ILE A 271 1.14 8.96 1.96
CA ILE A 271 1.46 8.08 0.84
C ILE A 271 0.38 8.22 -0.26
N ALA A 272 -0.91 8.19 0.10
CA ALA A 272 -2.01 8.42 -0.84
C ALA A 272 -1.89 9.75 -1.59
N LEU A 273 -1.52 10.84 -0.90
CA LEU A 273 -1.32 12.15 -1.53
C LEU A 273 -0.14 12.15 -2.52
N SER A 274 0.92 11.40 -2.22
CA SER A 274 2.01 11.18 -3.18
C SER A 274 1.53 10.43 -4.42
N ASP A 275 0.69 9.40 -4.26
CA ASP A 275 0.13 8.64 -5.38
C ASP A 275 -0.78 9.51 -6.26
N VAL A 276 -1.61 10.37 -5.65
CA VAL A 276 -2.44 11.34 -6.37
C VAL A 276 -1.59 12.25 -7.25
N GLN A 277 -0.46 12.75 -6.73
CA GLN A 277 0.44 13.60 -7.48
C GLN A 277 1.04 12.87 -8.68
N VAL A 278 1.52 11.64 -8.48
CA VAL A 278 2.09 10.81 -9.56
C VAL A 278 1.02 10.50 -10.62
N SER A 279 -0.16 10.05 -10.20
CA SER A 279 -1.27 9.74 -11.10
C SER A 279 -1.69 10.97 -11.91
N SER A 280 -1.83 12.13 -11.27
CA SER A 280 -2.18 13.38 -11.95
C SER A 280 -1.11 13.80 -12.97
N GLN A 281 0.17 13.64 -12.64
CA GLN A 281 1.26 13.93 -13.57
C GLN A 281 1.25 13.00 -14.79
N MET A 282 0.96 11.70 -14.60
CA MET A 282 0.89 10.74 -15.71
C MET A 282 -0.32 11.01 -16.60
N LEU A 283 -1.49 11.30 -16.01
CA LEU A 283 -2.70 11.67 -16.76
C LEU A 283 -2.51 12.95 -17.58
N ASP A 284 -1.80 13.94 -17.04
CA ASP A 284 -1.46 15.17 -17.78
C ASP A 284 -0.57 14.86 -19.01
N GLN A 285 0.42 13.98 -18.87
CA GLN A 285 1.25 13.54 -20.00
C GLN A 285 0.46 12.77 -21.07
N VAL A 286 -0.48 11.92 -20.65
CA VAL A 286 -1.41 11.23 -21.55
C VAL A 286 -2.23 12.27 -22.32
N ARG A 287 -2.80 13.25 -21.61
CA ARG A 287 -3.58 14.34 -22.19
C ARG A 287 -2.78 15.16 -23.20
N THR A 288 -1.53 15.53 -22.88
CA THR A 288 -0.64 16.23 -23.83
C THR A 288 -0.40 15.41 -25.10
N SER A 289 -0.18 14.10 -24.97
CA SER A 289 0.05 13.21 -26.12
C SER A 289 -1.20 13.14 -27.02
N TRP A 290 -2.39 13.07 -26.43
CA TRP A 290 -3.65 13.10 -27.17
C TRP A 290 -3.95 14.45 -27.81
N ASP A 291 -3.59 15.56 -27.17
CA ASP A 291 -3.81 16.89 -27.72
C ASP A 291 -2.96 17.10 -28.97
N VAL A 292 -1.68 16.71 -28.92
CA VAL A 292 -0.80 16.73 -30.09
C VAL A 292 -1.39 15.89 -31.23
N PHE A 293 -1.87 14.68 -30.95
CA PHE A 293 -2.51 13.84 -31.96
C PHE A 293 -3.79 14.48 -32.54
N PHE A 294 -4.62 15.09 -31.69
CA PHE A 294 -5.82 15.81 -32.12
C PHE A 294 -5.48 17.01 -33.02
N GLN A 295 -4.42 17.75 -32.72
CA GLN A 295 -3.95 18.86 -33.56
C GLN A 295 -3.40 18.34 -34.91
N GLU A 296 -2.68 17.21 -34.92
CA GLU A 296 -2.26 16.56 -36.18
C GLU A 296 -3.47 16.20 -37.04
N MET A 297 -4.48 15.55 -36.46
CA MET A 297 -5.72 15.21 -37.16
C MET A 297 -6.41 16.44 -37.74
N SER A 298 -6.50 17.51 -36.96
CA SER A 298 -7.08 18.79 -37.39
C SER A 298 -6.34 19.35 -38.62
N GLY A 299 -5.01 19.28 -38.61
CA GLY A 299 -4.17 19.69 -39.73
C GLY A 299 -4.40 18.84 -40.98
N ILE A 300 -4.56 17.53 -40.82
CA ILE A 300 -4.80 16.59 -41.92
C ILE A 300 -6.17 16.80 -42.55
N VAL A 301 -7.21 16.92 -41.73
CA VAL A 301 -8.57 17.24 -42.20
C VAL A 301 -8.56 18.55 -42.99
N SER A 302 -7.85 19.58 -42.50
CA SER A 302 -7.72 20.87 -43.19
C SER A 302 -7.00 20.73 -44.55
N LYS A 303 -5.88 19.99 -44.62
CA LYS A 303 -5.17 19.76 -45.88
C LYS A 303 -6.02 19.00 -46.90
N ILE A 304 -6.72 17.95 -46.46
CA ILE A 304 -7.59 17.15 -47.33
C ILE A 304 -8.77 17.99 -47.83
N SER A 305 -9.39 18.80 -46.95
CA SER A 305 -10.48 19.71 -47.33
C SER A 305 -10.06 20.71 -48.42
N ASN A 306 -8.83 21.20 -48.34
CA ASN A 306 -8.26 22.15 -49.30
C ASN A 306 -7.59 21.50 -50.52
N ALA A 307 -7.51 20.17 -50.57
CA ALA A 307 -6.89 19.46 -51.68
C ALA A 307 -7.67 19.70 -52.98
N GLN A 308 -6.94 19.92 -54.07
CA GLN A 308 -7.50 20.15 -55.41
C GLN A 308 -7.48 18.88 -56.28
N ASN A 309 -6.71 17.87 -55.90
CA ASN A 309 -6.57 16.60 -56.60
C ASN A 309 -6.07 15.49 -55.66
N ALA A 310 -6.14 14.24 -56.12
CA ALA A 310 -5.82 13.06 -55.31
C ALA A 310 -4.31 12.86 -55.03
N SER A 311 -3.42 13.50 -55.80
CA SER A 311 -1.98 13.42 -55.50
C SER A 311 -1.60 14.22 -54.24
N ALA A 312 -2.44 15.16 -53.82
CA ALA A 312 -2.22 15.98 -52.63
C ALA A 312 -2.36 15.25 -51.28
N TRP A 313 -2.98 14.06 -51.24
CA TRP A 313 -3.26 13.34 -49.98
C TRP A 313 -2.49 12.02 -49.78
N VAL A 314 -1.48 11.72 -50.62
CA VAL A 314 -0.67 10.49 -50.50
C VAL A 314 0.06 10.41 -49.15
N VAL A 315 0.62 11.54 -48.69
CA VAL A 315 1.28 11.64 -47.39
C VAL A 315 0.29 11.40 -46.24
N GLU A 316 -0.95 11.87 -46.40
CA GLU A 316 -1.98 11.76 -45.37
C GLU A 316 -2.56 10.35 -45.27
N LYS A 317 -2.61 9.61 -46.38
CA LYS A 317 -2.87 8.16 -46.37
C LYS A 317 -1.80 7.41 -45.56
N ALA A 318 -0.52 7.73 -45.77
CA ALA A 318 0.57 7.08 -45.03
C ALA A 318 0.48 7.39 -43.53
N TRP A 319 0.15 8.64 -43.16
CA TRP A 319 -0.12 9.02 -41.78
C TRP A 319 -1.30 8.22 -41.19
N PHE A 320 -2.43 8.11 -41.92
CA PHE A 320 -3.62 7.41 -41.42
C PHE A 320 -3.35 5.92 -41.16
N ASN A 321 -2.65 5.26 -42.08
CA ASN A 321 -2.28 3.85 -41.93
C ASN A 321 -1.34 3.64 -40.74
N ALA A 322 -0.38 4.54 -40.55
CA ALA A 322 0.51 4.49 -39.40
C ALA A 322 -0.28 4.70 -38.09
N ALA A 323 -1.19 5.67 -38.05
CA ALA A 323 -2.03 5.94 -36.87
C ALA A 323 -2.89 4.74 -36.51
N CYS A 324 -3.48 4.08 -37.51
CA CYS A 324 -4.22 2.84 -37.34
C CYS A 324 -3.39 1.72 -36.67
N ASN A 325 -2.13 1.55 -37.10
CA ASN A 325 -1.24 0.53 -36.52
C ASN A 325 -0.88 0.86 -35.07
N GLU A 326 -0.62 2.13 -34.75
CA GLU A 326 -0.40 2.57 -33.37
C GLU A 326 -1.65 2.33 -32.50
N TRP A 327 -2.84 2.58 -33.04
CA TRP A 327 -4.10 2.32 -32.34
C TRP A 327 -4.31 0.84 -32.02
N ASP A 328 -3.95 -0.09 -32.90
CA ASP A 328 -4.05 -1.53 -32.62
C ASP A 328 -3.21 -1.91 -31.38
N VAL A 329 -2.01 -1.34 -31.26
CA VAL A 329 -1.13 -1.55 -30.10
C VAL A 329 -1.71 -0.91 -28.84
N ILE A 330 -2.20 0.33 -28.92
CA ILE A 330 -2.80 1.04 -27.79
C ILE A 330 -4.05 0.30 -27.27
N VAL A 331 -4.93 -0.17 -28.16
CA VAL A 331 -6.14 -0.92 -27.79
C VAL A 331 -5.75 -2.22 -27.08
N THR A 332 -4.80 -2.96 -27.63
CA THR A 332 -4.31 -4.21 -27.01
C THR A 332 -3.71 -3.94 -25.63
N GLY A 333 -2.88 -2.89 -25.50
CA GLY A 333 -2.28 -2.49 -24.23
C GLY A 333 -3.33 -2.07 -23.19
N ALA A 334 -4.29 -1.23 -23.57
CA ALA A 334 -5.37 -0.78 -22.69
C ALA A 334 -6.28 -1.92 -22.24
N GLN A 335 -6.62 -2.85 -23.14
CA GLN A 335 -7.37 -4.07 -22.81
C GLN A 335 -6.59 -4.97 -21.84
N GLY A 336 -5.27 -5.09 -22.03
CA GLY A 336 -4.39 -5.79 -21.11
C GLY A 336 -4.46 -5.22 -19.70
N ILE A 337 -4.45 -3.88 -19.57
CA ILE A 337 -4.56 -3.20 -18.26
C ILE A 337 -5.91 -3.50 -17.59
N ILE A 338 -7.04 -3.39 -18.31
CA ILE A 338 -8.38 -3.67 -17.75
C ILE A 338 -8.54 -5.14 -17.37
N GLY A 339 -8.07 -6.05 -18.23
CA GLY A 339 -8.21 -7.49 -18.04
C GLY A 339 -7.22 -8.10 -17.05
N THR A 340 -6.30 -7.30 -16.51
CA THR A 340 -5.28 -7.80 -15.59
C THR A 340 -5.91 -8.14 -14.23
N PRO A 341 -5.86 -9.41 -13.78
CA PRO A 341 -6.32 -9.76 -12.45
C PRO A 341 -5.43 -9.08 -11.41
N ILE A 342 -6.06 -8.46 -10.42
CA ILE A 342 -5.38 -7.89 -9.25
C ILE A 342 -5.34 -8.97 -8.18
N THR A 343 -4.14 -9.33 -7.74
CA THR A 343 -3.95 -10.19 -6.56
C THR A 343 -3.54 -9.32 -5.39
N THR A 344 -4.33 -9.31 -4.32
CA THR A 344 -3.98 -8.59 -3.09
C THR A 344 -3.41 -9.55 -2.06
N ASN A 345 -2.15 -9.34 -1.69
CA ASN A 345 -1.48 -10.00 -0.58
C ASN A 345 -1.52 -9.09 0.64
N THR A 346 -1.95 -9.60 1.79
CA THR A 346 -1.87 -8.85 3.05
C THR A 346 -0.76 -9.42 3.92
N VAL A 347 0.20 -8.58 4.27
CA VAL A 347 1.30 -8.89 5.19
C VAL A 347 1.03 -8.11 6.47
N MET A 348 0.54 -8.79 7.50
CA MET A 348 0.36 -8.18 8.82
C MET A 348 1.70 -8.10 9.54
N CYS A 349 2.33 -6.93 9.52
CA CYS A 349 3.62 -6.75 10.17
C CYS A 349 3.56 -6.75 11.70
N ALA A 350 2.35 -6.74 12.28
CA ALA A 350 2.07 -7.14 13.66
C ALA A 350 2.74 -8.44 14.10
N TYR A 351 2.89 -9.38 13.16
CA TYR A 351 3.41 -10.72 13.35
C TYR A 351 4.68 -10.98 12.53
N CYS A 352 5.31 -9.92 12.01
CA CYS A 352 6.57 -10.01 11.27
C CYS A 352 7.70 -10.43 12.19
N ASP A 353 7.95 -11.73 12.34
CA ASP A 353 9.22 -12.40 12.74
C ASP A 353 10.03 -11.83 13.92
N ALA A 354 9.52 -10.86 14.67
CA ALA A 354 10.17 -10.16 15.75
C ALA A 354 9.58 -10.69 17.06
N PRO A 355 10.37 -11.38 17.88
CA PRO A 355 9.92 -11.80 19.19
C PRO A 355 9.59 -10.57 20.05
N VAL A 356 8.38 -10.49 20.58
CA VAL A 356 7.94 -9.43 21.50
C VAL A 356 7.59 -10.05 22.83
N VAL A 357 8.21 -9.58 23.92
CA VAL A 357 7.79 -9.96 25.27
C VAL A 357 6.64 -9.06 25.73
N GLN A 358 5.59 -9.68 26.26
CA GLN A 358 4.38 -9.00 26.73
C GLN A 358 4.04 -9.47 28.15
N SER A 359 3.45 -8.59 28.96
CA SER A 359 2.88 -8.95 30.26
C SER A 359 1.41 -9.29 30.10
N VAL A 360 0.97 -10.46 30.58
CA VAL A 360 -0.41 -10.95 30.48
C VAL A 360 -0.88 -11.51 31.82
N PRO A 361 -2.20 -11.56 32.10
CA PRO A 361 -2.71 -12.22 33.30
C PRO A 361 -2.23 -13.67 33.37
N VAL A 362 -1.74 -14.12 34.53
CA VAL A 362 -1.26 -15.50 34.66
C VAL A 362 -2.38 -16.51 34.35
N LEU A 363 -3.63 -16.18 34.71
CA LEU A 363 -4.81 -17.02 34.50
C LEU A 363 -5.30 -17.08 33.05
N SER A 364 -4.71 -16.31 32.11
CA SER A 364 -5.08 -16.40 30.68
C SER A 364 -4.27 -17.45 29.91
N HIS A 365 -3.48 -18.28 30.62
CA HIS A 365 -2.69 -19.32 29.98
C HIS A 365 -3.58 -20.39 29.31
N PRO A 366 -3.19 -20.90 28.12
CA PRO A 366 -3.80 -22.10 27.53
C PRO A 366 -3.62 -23.36 28.40
N PRO A 367 -4.27 -24.49 28.09
CA PRO A 367 -4.05 -25.75 28.80
C PRO A 367 -2.55 -26.13 28.87
N ILE A 368 -2.06 -26.46 30.06
CA ILE A 368 -0.67 -26.84 30.31
C ILE A 368 -0.54 -28.36 30.55
N PRO A 369 0.63 -28.97 30.28
CA PRO A 369 0.91 -30.35 30.66
C PRO A 369 0.70 -30.61 32.16
N GLY A 370 0.22 -31.81 32.52
CA GLY A 370 -0.20 -32.12 33.89
C GLY A 370 0.91 -32.19 34.95
N ASP A 371 2.17 -32.28 34.52
CA ASP A 371 3.36 -32.21 35.38
C ASP A 371 3.92 -30.77 35.52
N MET A 372 3.22 -29.79 34.97
CA MET A 372 3.62 -28.39 34.98
C MET A 372 2.56 -27.50 35.63
N LYS A 373 2.99 -26.31 36.06
CA LYS A 373 2.16 -25.26 36.64
C LYS A 373 2.58 -23.90 36.09
N MET A 374 1.60 -23.02 35.96
CA MET A 374 1.82 -21.64 35.54
C MET A 374 1.81 -20.76 36.79
N ASP A 375 2.98 -20.55 37.38
CA ASP A 375 3.17 -19.63 38.49
C ASP A 375 3.87 -18.35 37.98
N ALA A 376 3.52 -17.21 38.57
CA ALA A 376 4.16 -15.93 38.30
C ALA A 376 4.52 -15.27 39.63
N PHE A 377 5.67 -14.62 39.70
CA PHE A 377 6.18 -14.03 40.94
C PHE A 377 6.57 -12.56 40.75
N PHE A 378 6.54 -11.78 41.83
CA PHE A 378 6.87 -10.34 41.77
C PHE A 378 8.36 -10.09 41.53
N SER A 379 9.25 -10.96 42.06
CA SER A 379 10.69 -10.88 41.83
C SER A 379 11.40 -12.19 42.21
N GLY A 380 12.69 -12.31 41.91
CA GLY A 380 13.52 -13.45 42.30
C GLY A 380 13.68 -13.63 43.82
N SER A 381 13.37 -12.60 44.62
CA SER A 381 13.41 -12.61 46.08
C SER A 381 12.02 -12.56 46.73
N ASN A 382 10.98 -12.20 45.98
CA ASN A 382 9.59 -12.13 46.44
C ASN A 382 8.74 -13.15 45.68
N LEU A 383 8.64 -14.35 46.24
CA LEU A 383 7.88 -15.47 45.68
C LEU A 383 6.38 -15.44 46.05
N ASN A 384 5.82 -14.27 46.35
CA ASN A 384 4.38 -14.10 46.38
C ASN A 384 3.84 -14.11 44.93
N ALA A 385 2.67 -14.71 44.74
CA ALA A 385 2.03 -14.81 43.44
C ALA A 385 1.77 -13.43 42.84
N ALA A 386 2.26 -13.21 41.62
CA ALA A 386 1.96 -12.04 40.82
C ALA A 386 0.71 -12.30 39.96
N PRO A 387 -0.15 -11.28 39.76
CA PRO A 387 -1.34 -11.43 38.93
C PRO A 387 -1.03 -11.59 37.43
N ASN A 388 0.15 -11.14 37.00
CA ASN A 388 0.59 -11.14 35.60
C ASN A 388 1.94 -11.86 35.45
N THR A 389 2.17 -12.44 34.27
CA THR A 389 3.43 -13.06 33.86
C THR A 389 3.88 -12.53 32.50
N SER A 390 5.15 -12.77 32.16
CA SER A 390 5.69 -12.41 30.86
C SER A 390 5.59 -13.58 29.87
N VAL A 391 5.09 -13.32 28.67
CA VAL A 391 5.05 -14.26 27.54
C VAL A 391 5.78 -13.68 26.34
N LEU A 392 6.27 -14.54 25.46
CA LEU A 392 6.81 -14.12 24.17
C LEU A 392 5.76 -14.34 23.08
N ARG A 393 5.53 -13.35 22.24
CA ARG A 393 4.78 -13.46 20.98
C ARG A 393 5.77 -13.45 19.84
N TRP A 394 5.72 -14.47 18.96
CA TRP A 394 6.61 -14.54 17.82
C TRP A 394 5.96 -15.33 16.68
N GLY A 395 5.78 -14.67 15.52
CA GLY A 395 4.93 -15.18 14.44
C GLY A 395 3.49 -15.37 14.94
N THR A 396 2.82 -16.43 14.51
CA THR A 396 1.49 -16.84 14.98
C THR A 396 1.48 -17.52 16.35
N HIS A 397 2.64 -17.61 17.02
CA HIS A 397 2.81 -18.40 18.24
C HIS A 397 2.95 -17.57 19.50
N THR A 398 2.50 -18.14 20.62
CA THR A 398 2.67 -17.59 21.97
C THR A 398 3.48 -18.56 22.82
N TYR A 399 4.53 -18.06 23.46
CA TYR A 399 5.43 -18.86 24.28
C TYR A 399 5.29 -18.47 25.74
N TRP A 400 4.83 -19.42 26.54
CA TRP A 400 4.68 -19.32 27.99
C TRP A 400 5.83 -20.03 28.69
N VAL A 401 6.16 -19.63 29.92
CA VAL A 401 7.15 -20.33 30.74
C VAL A 401 6.43 -20.97 31.91
N ALA A 402 6.46 -22.30 31.96
CA ALA A 402 5.89 -23.07 33.05
C ALA A 402 6.98 -23.63 33.97
N ASP A 403 6.62 -23.78 35.24
CA ASP A 403 7.40 -24.48 36.24
C ASP A 403 6.92 -25.94 36.34
N TYR A 404 7.79 -26.83 36.82
CA TYR A 404 7.37 -28.20 37.13
C TYR A 404 6.70 -28.27 38.50
N VAL A 405 5.65 -29.11 38.62
CA VAL A 405 4.91 -29.29 39.88
C VAL A 405 5.76 -29.88 41.00
N ASP A 406 6.84 -30.60 40.66
CA ASP A 406 7.79 -31.18 41.62
C ASP A 406 8.85 -30.18 42.11
N ASN A 407 8.78 -28.93 41.65
CA ASN A 407 9.67 -27.82 42.01
C ASN A 407 11.17 -28.09 41.73
N ARG A 408 11.50 -28.96 40.75
CA ARG A 408 12.89 -29.10 40.29
C ARG A 408 13.44 -27.75 39.78
N MET A 409 14.76 -27.61 39.76
CA MET A 409 15.45 -26.41 39.24
C MET A 409 15.43 -26.38 37.70
N ALA A 410 14.23 -26.34 37.12
CA ALA A 410 14.00 -26.27 35.68
C ALA A 410 12.71 -25.51 35.36
N MET A 411 12.67 -24.92 34.17
CA MET A 411 11.47 -24.34 33.56
C MET A 411 11.28 -24.92 32.15
N CYS A 412 10.06 -24.83 31.62
CA CYS A 412 9.74 -25.23 30.26
C CYS A 412 9.10 -24.07 29.49
N VAL A 413 9.64 -23.76 28.31
CA VAL A 413 8.94 -22.85 27.37
C VAL A 413 7.93 -23.68 26.58
N LEU A 414 6.67 -23.27 26.64
CA LEU A 414 5.52 -23.89 25.98
C LEU A 414 5.04 -22.98 24.83
N ALA A 415 5.18 -23.43 23.59
CA ALA A 415 4.72 -22.69 22.41
C ALA A 415 3.31 -23.14 22.00
N TYR A 416 2.41 -22.18 21.83
CA TYR A 416 1.03 -22.41 21.41
C TYR A 416 0.75 -21.70 20.08
N ASP A 417 -0.07 -22.32 19.24
CA ASP A 417 -0.59 -21.71 18.00
C ASP A 417 -1.76 -20.74 18.28
N GLU A 418 -2.36 -20.20 17.21
CA GLU A 418 -3.52 -19.29 17.28
C GLU A 418 -4.80 -19.94 17.83
N ASN A 419 -4.89 -21.27 17.81
CA ASN A 419 -6.01 -22.05 18.34
C ASN A 419 -5.77 -22.50 19.79
N ASN A 420 -4.74 -21.97 20.45
CA ASN A 420 -4.30 -22.37 21.78
C ASN A 420 -3.90 -23.85 21.89
N GLN A 421 -3.48 -24.47 20.78
CA GLN A 421 -2.90 -25.83 20.79
C GLN A 421 -1.40 -25.76 21.07
N LEU A 422 -0.93 -26.64 21.96
CA LEU A 422 0.48 -26.74 22.29
C LEU A 422 1.24 -27.41 21.13
N VAL A 423 2.15 -26.67 20.49
CA VAL A 423 2.90 -27.13 19.32
C VAL A 423 4.37 -27.40 19.61
N LYS A 424 4.94 -26.86 20.70
CA LYS A 424 6.33 -27.12 21.09
C LYS A 424 6.55 -26.99 22.60
N GLN A 425 7.46 -27.81 23.14
CA GLN A 425 7.90 -27.76 24.53
C GLN A 425 9.44 -27.76 24.60
N ILE A 426 10.01 -26.86 25.39
CA ILE A 426 11.45 -26.63 25.42
C ILE A 426 11.91 -26.55 26.89
N PRO A 427 12.29 -27.69 27.49
CA PRO A 427 12.71 -27.73 28.88
C PRO A 427 14.16 -27.28 29.04
N LYS A 428 14.46 -26.55 30.13
CA LYS A 428 15.83 -26.14 30.45
C LYS A 428 16.07 -26.08 31.96
N ASN A 429 17.21 -26.63 32.38
CA ASN A 429 17.63 -26.67 33.78
C ASN A 429 18.39 -25.41 34.17
N GLY A 430 18.31 -25.02 35.44
CA GLY A 430 19.16 -23.98 36.04
C GLY A 430 18.41 -22.86 36.77
N ALA A 431 17.10 -22.72 36.54
CA ALA A 431 16.23 -21.79 37.28
C ALA A 431 14.81 -22.35 37.35
N ARG A 432 14.00 -21.77 38.24
CA ARG A 432 12.57 -22.06 38.47
C ARG A 432 11.89 -20.81 39.00
N TYR A 433 10.57 -20.78 39.06
CA TYR A 433 9.75 -19.70 39.60
C TYR A 433 9.93 -18.42 38.80
N MET A 434 9.43 -18.44 37.57
CA MET A 434 9.56 -17.34 36.62
C MET A 434 8.95 -16.04 37.14
N TRP A 435 9.73 -14.95 37.08
CA TRP A 435 9.23 -13.61 37.40
C TRP A 435 9.47 -12.59 36.29
N ARG A 436 10.37 -12.87 35.33
CA ARG A 436 10.67 -11.92 34.24
C ARG A 436 11.18 -12.59 32.98
N MET A 437 10.57 -12.24 31.85
CA MET A 437 11.09 -12.54 30.52
C MET A 437 11.61 -11.27 29.86
N VAL A 438 12.68 -11.37 29.07
CA VAL A 438 13.19 -10.28 28.23
C VAL A 438 13.64 -10.85 26.91
N TYR A 439 13.33 -10.17 25.80
CA TYR A 439 13.95 -10.44 24.51
C TYR A 439 15.18 -9.55 24.33
N ASP A 440 16.32 -10.18 24.09
CA ASP A 440 17.59 -9.54 23.75
C ASP A 440 17.80 -9.62 22.23
N PRO A 441 17.47 -8.54 21.49
CA PRO A 441 17.58 -8.53 20.04
C PRO A 441 19.02 -8.57 19.53
N ALA A 442 20.00 -8.10 20.33
CA ALA A 442 21.40 -8.06 19.90
C ALA A 442 22.00 -9.47 19.82
N ASN A 443 21.59 -10.34 20.75
CA ASN A 443 22.07 -11.72 20.82
C ASN A 443 21.04 -12.75 20.33
N GLN A 444 19.88 -12.29 19.83
CA GLN A 444 18.76 -13.14 19.40
C GLN A 444 18.38 -14.22 20.43
N ASN A 445 18.22 -13.78 21.69
CA ASN A 445 17.89 -14.67 22.80
C ASN A 445 16.70 -14.16 23.60
N VAL A 446 15.95 -15.08 24.18
CA VAL A 446 14.94 -14.81 25.21
C VAL A 446 15.50 -15.24 26.56
N ILE A 447 15.53 -14.32 27.50
CA ILE A 447 16.07 -14.51 28.85
C ILE A 447 14.90 -14.66 29.80
N CYS A 448 14.80 -15.80 30.47
CA CYS A 448 13.80 -16.08 31.49
C CYS A 448 14.46 -16.13 32.86
N THR A 449 14.09 -15.22 33.76
CA THR A 449 14.68 -15.08 35.08
C THR A 449 13.73 -15.60 36.16
N GLY A 450 14.23 -16.49 37.00
CA GLY A 450 13.51 -17.12 38.09
C GLY A 450 14.00 -16.70 39.49
N GLN A 451 13.73 -17.55 40.47
CA GLN A 451 14.18 -17.41 41.87
C GLN A 451 15.69 -17.11 41.96
N SER A 452 16.06 -16.24 42.91
CA SER A 452 17.45 -15.80 43.15
C SER A 452 18.13 -15.19 41.92
N ASP A 453 17.33 -14.66 40.99
CA ASP A 453 17.77 -14.05 39.73
C ASP A 453 18.58 -14.99 38.82
N LEU A 454 18.42 -16.29 38.99
CA LEU A 454 18.95 -17.29 38.09
C LEU A 454 18.21 -17.19 36.75
N ALA A 455 18.96 -17.18 35.64
CA ALA A 455 18.41 -16.92 34.32
C ALA A 455 18.70 -18.06 33.33
N LEU A 456 17.70 -18.40 32.53
CA LEU A 456 17.80 -19.31 31.39
C LEU A 456 17.75 -18.49 30.10
N LYS A 457 18.65 -18.79 29.17
CA LYS A 457 18.68 -18.16 27.84
C LYS A 457 18.19 -19.16 26.81
N PHE A 458 17.24 -18.76 25.97
CA PHE A 458 16.71 -19.53 24.86
C PHE A 458 17.03 -18.83 23.55
N GLY A 459 17.71 -19.50 22.62
CA GLY A 459 17.98 -18.93 21.30
C GLY A 459 16.73 -18.89 20.45
N LEU A 460 16.58 -17.91 19.55
CA LEU A 460 15.42 -17.90 18.65
C LEU A 460 15.34 -19.15 17.76
N SER A 461 16.47 -19.69 17.31
CA SER A 461 16.49 -20.96 16.59
C SER A 461 15.95 -22.13 17.41
N GLU A 462 16.21 -22.15 18.72
CA GLU A 462 15.67 -23.15 19.66
C GLU A 462 14.16 -22.98 19.83
N LEU A 463 13.66 -21.74 19.85
CA LEU A 463 12.25 -21.43 20.01
C LEU A 463 11.42 -21.66 18.73
N ARG A 464 12.01 -21.54 17.53
CA ARG A 464 11.26 -21.52 16.27
C ARG A 464 10.39 -22.77 16.09
N VAL A 465 9.11 -22.56 15.80
CA VAL A 465 8.19 -23.62 15.36
C VAL A 465 8.19 -23.59 13.83
N GLU A 466 8.46 -24.74 13.20
CA GLU A 466 8.54 -24.89 11.73
C GLU A 466 7.17 -25.05 11.08
#